data_AF-A0A662BX68-F1
#
_entry.id   AF-A0A662BX68-F1
#
_cell.length_a   1.000
_cell.length_b   1.000
_cell.length_c   1.000
_cell.angle_alpha   90.00
_cell.angle_beta   90.00
_cell.angle_gamma   90.00
#
_symmetry.space_group_name_H-M   'P 1'
#
loop_
_entity.id
_entity.type
_entity.pdbx_description
1 polymer ?
#
loop_
_entity_poly.entity_id
_entity_poly.type
_entity_poly.pdbx_seq_one_letter_code
_entity_poly.pdbx_strand_id
1 'polypeptide(L)'
;MKANAKKSALKAATGMCGSQFRWLFYLALATLFLSSCYTEPWYGYNGQPGNAFLALNWVDAKPEYIDAGTGDIPPMFHYGTYYKAWPGFYTLYYDGSFWNGQANVFYAWEVDYEIWQTTGEPGGMYYNGANGPNNYFSVECSPYGPWVYGPGYKTAELPDGFELKEESDEKIII
;
A
#
# COMPACT_ATOMS: atom_id res chain seq x y z
N MET A 1 50.54 35.02 -50.35
CA MET A 1 50.36 33.63 -49.86
C MET A 1 50.10 33.47 -48.35
N LYS A 2 49.66 34.49 -47.59
CA LYS A 2 49.44 34.39 -46.11
C LYS A 2 47.97 34.19 -45.67
N ALA A 3 47.02 34.17 -46.60
CA ALA A 3 45.58 34.15 -46.26
C ALA A 3 45.00 32.75 -45.97
N ASN A 4 45.65 31.67 -46.42
CA ASN A 4 45.10 30.31 -46.28
C ASN A 4 45.41 29.65 -44.92
N ALA A 5 46.43 30.10 -44.19
CA ALA A 5 46.77 29.51 -42.88
C ALA A 5 45.76 29.87 -41.78
N LYS A 6 45.16 31.07 -41.81
CA LYS A 6 44.20 31.52 -40.79
C LYS A 6 42.86 30.78 -40.85
N LYS A 7 42.41 30.33 -42.02
CA LYS A 7 41.15 29.59 -42.17
C LYS A 7 41.22 28.17 -41.60
N SER A 8 42.41 27.55 -41.57
CA SER A 8 42.61 26.20 -41.04
C SER A 8 42.55 26.16 -39.50
N ALA A 9 43.12 27.17 -38.83
CA ALA A 9 43.13 27.23 -37.36
C ALA A 9 41.72 27.46 -36.76
N LEU A 10 40.88 28.25 -37.43
CA LEU A 10 39.52 28.55 -36.96
C LEU A 10 38.57 27.33 -37.04
N LYS A 11 38.79 26.45 -38.04
CA LYS A 11 38.03 25.20 -38.22
C LYS A 11 38.39 24.12 -37.18
N ALA A 12 39.63 24.11 -36.71
CA ALA A 12 40.07 23.20 -35.65
C ALA A 12 39.52 23.58 -34.27
N ALA A 13 39.45 24.88 -33.96
CA ALA A 13 38.92 25.37 -32.68
C ALA A 13 37.41 25.12 -32.50
N THR A 14 36.65 25.14 -33.60
CA THR A 14 35.20 24.89 -33.61
C THR A 14 34.83 23.40 -33.52
N GLY A 15 35.70 22.50 -34.00
CA GLY A 15 35.52 21.06 -33.85
C GLY A 15 35.78 20.53 -32.43
N MET A 16 36.74 21.13 -31.71
CA MET A 16 37.08 20.71 -30.34
C MET A 16 35.99 21.10 -29.31
N CYS A 17 35.25 22.18 -29.53
CA CYS A 17 34.21 22.64 -28.61
C CYS A 17 32.99 21.69 -28.55
N GLY A 18 32.55 21.15 -29.70
CA GLY A 18 31.43 20.20 -29.75
C GLY A 18 31.75 18.83 -29.13
N SER A 19 33.00 18.36 -29.26
CA SER A 19 33.44 17.10 -28.66
C SER A 19 33.43 17.16 -27.13
N GLN A 20 33.96 18.23 -26.55
CA GLN A 20 34.03 18.40 -25.09
C GLN A 20 32.63 18.55 -24.46
N PHE A 21 31.72 19.24 -25.15
CA PHE A 21 30.33 19.41 -24.68
C PHE A 21 29.55 18.09 -24.65
N ARG A 22 29.78 17.20 -25.63
CA ARG A 22 29.17 15.87 -25.66
C ARG A 22 29.65 15.00 -24.48
N TRP A 23 30.94 15.02 -24.18
CA TRP A 23 31.48 14.28 -23.02
C TRP A 23 30.92 14.78 -21.69
N LEU A 24 30.83 16.10 -21.50
CA LEU A 24 30.21 16.68 -20.31
C LEU A 24 28.73 16.30 -20.18
N PHE A 25 27.99 16.26 -21.28
CA PHE A 25 26.59 15.81 -21.28
C PHE A 25 26.44 14.34 -20.86
N TYR A 26 27.27 13.44 -21.39
CA TYR A 26 27.24 12.02 -20.98
C TYR A 26 27.64 11.83 -19.52
N LEU A 27 28.61 12.61 -19.02
CA LEU A 27 29.05 12.54 -17.63
C LEU A 27 27.97 13.06 -16.68
N ALA A 28 27.30 14.16 -17.04
CA ALA A 28 26.14 14.67 -16.29
C ALA A 28 24.96 13.66 -16.28
N LEU A 29 24.69 13.02 -17.42
CA LEU A 29 23.67 11.98 -17.52
C LEU A 29 24.00 10.76 -16.65
N ALA A 30 25.26 10.31 -16.67
CA ALA A 30 25.73 9.21 -15.83
C ALA A 30 25.61 9.54 -14.33
N THR A 31 25.91 10.77 -13.91
CA THR A 31 25.73 11.18 -12.51
C THR A 31 24.27 11.21 -12.07
N LEU A 32 23.33 11.54 -12.96
CA LEU A 32 21.89 11.48 -12.66
C LEU A 32 21.40 10.05 -12.48
N PHE A 33 21.85 9.11 -13.31
CA PHE A 33 21.50 7.69 -13.18
C PHE A 33 22.13 7.02 -11.95
N LEU A 34 23.31 7.48 -11.50
CA LEU A 34 23.92 6.99 -10.27
C LEU A 34 23.18 7.49 -9.02
N SER A 35 22.61 8.70 -9.04
CA SER A 35 21.82 9.21 -7.92
C SER A 35 20.46 8.53 -7.74
N SER A 36 19.88 7.91 -8.78
CA SER A 36 18.58 7.22 -8.66
C SER A 36 18.64 5.84 -7.98
N CYS A 37 19.84 5.27 -7.82
CA CYS A 37 20.04 4.03 -7.05
C CYS A 37 20.35 4.29 -5.58
N TYR A 38 20.35 5.54 -5.12
CA TYR A 38 20.53 5.85 -3.70
C TYR A 38 19.21 5.63 -2.96
N THR A 39 18.97 4.40 -2.51
CA THR A 39 17.93 4.11 -1.51
C THR A 39 18.37 4.70 -0.18
N GLU A 40 17.59 5.65 0.36
CA GLU A 40 17.86 6.32 1.63
C GLU A 40 18.21 5.31 2.76
N PRO A 41 19.31 5.51 3.51
CA PRO A 41 19.68 4.60 4.58
C PRO A 41 19.00 5.02 5.89
N TRP A 42 17.67 5.09 5.93
CA TRP A 42 16.96 5.46 7.15
C TRP A 42 15.89 4.43 7.48
N TYR A 43 16.19 3.60 8.49
CA TYR A 43 15.45 3.39 9.74
C TYR A 43 15.99 2.11 10.44
N GLY A 44 17.08 2.24 11.22
CA GLY A 44 17.58 1.16 12.09
C GLY A 44 18.27 -0.01 11.38
N TYR A 45 18.87 -0.91 12.18
CA TYR A 45 19.51 -2.14 11.68
C TYR A 45 18.45 -3.08 11.06
N ASN A 46 17.29 -3.20 11.72
CA ASN A 46 16.15 -3.97 11.21
C ASN A 46 15.09 -3.02 10.62
N GLY A 47 14.42 -3.47 9.56
CA GLY A 47 13.28 -2.77 9.00
C GLY A 47 12.10 -2.72 9.96
N GLN A 48 11.38 -1.61 9.95
CA GLN A 48 10.17 -1.42 10.76
C GLN A 48 8.98 -2.15 10.12
N PRO A 49 7.98 -2.59 10.92
CA PRO A 49 6.71 -3.05 10.38
C PRO A 49 6.03 -1.96 9.54
N GLY A 50 5.33 -2.39 8.49
CA GLY A 50 4.48 -1.50 7.69
C GLY A 50 3.29 -0.99 8.51
N ASN A 51 2.71 0.13 8.09
CA ASN A 51 1.48 0.63 8.70
C ASN A 51 0.27 -0.18 8.20
N ALA A 52 -0.76 -0.31 9.04
CA ALA A 52 -2.04 -0.86 8.65
C ALA A 52 -3.08 0.27 8.50
N PHE A 53 -3.96 0.12 7.53
CA PHE A 53 -5.05 1.05 7.26
C PHE A 53 -6.36 0.28 7.10
N LEU A 54 -7.44 0.83 7.62
CA LEU A 54 -8.80 0.29 7.50
C LEU A 54 -9.70 1.31 6.79
N ALA A 55 -10.48 0.85 5.82
CA ALA A 55 -11.55 1.60 5.19
C ALA A 55 -12.89 0.87 5.37
N LEU A 56 -13.95 1.63 5.67
CA LEU A 56 -15.31 1.11 5.67
C LEU A 56 -15.99 1.52 4.36
N ASN A 57 -16.62 0.57 3.71
CA ASN A 57 -17.36 0.71 2.46
C ASN A 57 -18.78 0.17 2.62
N TRP A 58 -19.65 0.48 1.67
CA TRP A 58 -20.98 -0.13 1.61
C TRP A 58 -21.37 -0.44 0.18
N VAL A 59 -22.21 -1.46 0.02
CA VAL A 59 -22.77 -1.91 -1.26
C VAL A 59 -24.27 -2.10 -1.09
N ASP A 60 -25.03 -1.85 -2.16
CA ASP A 60 -26.50 -1.94 -2.24
C ASP A 60 -27.27 -0.91 -1.41
N ALA A 61 -27.10 -0.93 -0.09
CA ALA A 61 -27.72 0.02 0.82
C ALA A 61 -26.76 0.47 1.91
N LYS A 62 -26.69 1.79 2.10
CA LYS A 62 -25.85 2.42 3.12
C LYS A 62 -26.41 2.11 4.52
N PRO A 63 -25.58 1.64 5.48
CA PRO A 63 -25.99 1.50 6.87
C PRO A 63 -26.49 2.82 7.48
N GLU A 64 -27.52 2.71 8.32
CA GLU A 64 -28.06 3.84 9.08
C GLU A 64 -27.23 4.09 10.35
N TYR A 65 -26.76 3.00 10.97
CA TYR A 65 -25.86 3.03 12.10
C TYR A 65 -24.66 2.11 11.87
N ILE A 66 -23.52 2.55 12.39
CA ILE A 66 -22.27 1.79 12.33
C ILE A 66 -21.44 2.11 13.58
N ASP A 67 -20.99 1.05 14.23
CA ASP A 67 -19.96 1.07 15.26
C ASP A 67 -18.76 0.29 14.73
N ALA A 68 -17.66 0.97 14.48
CA ALA A 68 -16.48 0.35 13.91
C ALA A 68 -15.78 -0.62 14.88
N GLY A 69 -16.14 -0.61 16.18
CA GLY A 69 -15.51 -1.43 17.20
C GLY A 69 -14.09 -1.00 17.57
N THR A 70 -13.62 0.12 17.00
CA THR A 70 -12.27 0.64 17.17
C THR A 70 -12.29 2.16 17.26
N GLY A 71 -11.41 2.71 18.10
CA GLY A 71 -11.14 4.16 18.14
C GLY A 71 -10.31 4.67 16.96
N ASP A 72 -9.80 3.76 16.12
CA ASP A 72 -8.96 4.09 14.96
C ASP A 72 -9.77 4.68 13.80
N ILE A 73 -11.07 4.32 13.71
CA ILE A 73 -12.02 4.96 12.81
C ILE A 73 -12.69 6.11 13.56
N PRO A 74 -12.58 7.36 13.07
CA PRO A 74 -13.21 8.48 13.75
C PRO A 74 -14.74 8.37 13.70
N PRO A 75 -15.47 8.85 14.72
CA PRO A 75 -16.94 8.83 14.72
C PRO A 75 -17.57 9.53 13.52
N MET A 76 -16.88 10.55 12.98
CA MET A 76 -17.21 11.18 11.72
C MET A 76 -16.17 10.74 10.69
N PHE A 77 -16.50 9.72 9.89
CA PHE A 77 -15.64 9.21 8.84
C PHE A 77 -16.33 9.32 7.46
N HIS A 78 -15.53 9.13 6.42
CA HIS A 78 -15.97 9.06 5.05
C HIS A 78 -15.81 7.63 4.53
N TYR A 79 -16.89 7.06 3.99
CA TYR A 79 -16.83 5.75 3.34
C TYR A 79 -15.79 5.75 2.20
N GLY A 80 -15.06 4.65 2.05
CA GLY A 80 -13.96 4.51 1.09
C GLY A 80 -12.68 5.24 1.45
N THR A 81 -12.62 5.93 2.59
CA THR A 81 -11.39 6.55 3.08
C THR A 81 -10.66 5.60 4.02
N TYR A 82 -9.35 5.49 3.80
CA TYR A 82 -8.46 4.70 4.64
C TYR A 82 -7.99 5.50 5.85
N TYR A 83 -8.22 4.96 7.04
CA TYR A 83 -7.73 5.49 8.30
C TYR A 83 -6.65 4.57 8.86
N LYS A 84 -5.65 5.15 9.53
CA LYS A 84 -4.59 4.34 10.16
C LYS A 84 -5.19 3.53 11.30
N ALA A 85 -4.94 2.24 11.32
CA ALA A 85 -5.42 1.33 12.35
C ALA A 85 -4.26 0.59 13.02
N TRP A 86 -4.43 0.29 14.31
CA TRP A 86 -3.49 -0.54 15.04
C TRP A 86 -3.76 -2.02 14.79
N PRO A 87 -2.73 -2.89 14.91
CA PRO A 87 -2.93 -4.32 14.80
C PRO A 87 -3.70 -4.84 16.02
N GLY A 88 -4.66 -5.73 15.79
CA GLY A 88 -5.54 -6.29 16.82
C GLY A 88 -6.81 -6.93 16.27
N PHE A 89 -7.59 -7.53 17.17
CA PHE A 89 -8.92 -8.04 16.89
C PHE A 89 -9.98 -6.99 17.23
N TYR A 90 -10.91 -6.78 16.32
CA TYR A 90 -11.96 -5.78 16.44
C TYR A 90 -13.30 -6.39 16.03
N THR A 91 -14.39 -5.86 16.63
CA THR A 91 -15.76 -6.27 16.33
C THR A 91 -16.55 -5.06 15.84
N LEU A 92 -16.86 -5.03 14.55
CA LEU A 92 -17.68 -3.98 13.95
C LEU A 92 -19.15 -4.40 13.97
N TYR A 93 -20.03 -3.48 14.33
CA TYR A 93 -21.48 -3.65 14.24
C TYR A 93 -22.05 -2.63 13.27
N TYR A 94 -22.98 -3.04 12.40
CA TYR A 94 -23.75 -2.11 11.59
C TYR A 94 -25.17 -2.60 11.37
N ASP A 95 -26.09 -1.66 11.27
CA ASP A 95 -27.48 -1.92 10.95
C ASP A 95 -28.06 -0.87 9.99
N GLY A 96 -29.19 -1.22 9.38
CA GLY A 96 -29.89 -0.34 8.50
C GLY A 96 -31.16 -0.95 7.94
N SER A 97 -31.76 -0.22 7.02
CA SER A 97 -32.98 -0.64 6.35
C SER A 97 -32.91 -0.34 4.85
N PHE A 98 -33.56 -1.16 4.04
CA PHE A 98 -33.64 -0.92 2.60
C PHE A 98 -34.97 -1.42 2.02
N TRP A 99 -35.40 -0.79 0.92
CA TRP A 99 -36.60 -1.20 0.20
C TRP A 99 -36.25 -2.25 -0.84
N ASN A 100 -36.74 -3.49 -0.67
CA ASN A 100 -36.45 -4.59 -1.60
C ASN A 100 -37.42 -4.66 -2.81
N GLY A 101 -38.28 -3.66 -2.99
CA GLY A 101 -39.36 -3.66 -3.99
C GLY A 101 -40.73 -4.08 -3.47
N GLN A 102 -40.80 -4.76 -2.32
CA GLN A 102 -42.05 -5.24 -1.72
C GLN A 102 -42.30 -4.70 -0.31
N ALA A 103 -41.26 -4.67 0.52
CA ALA A 103 -41.31 -4.21 1.89
C ALA A 103 -40.00 -3.52 2.27
N ASN A 104 -40.04 -2.78 3.38
CA ASN A 104 -38.82 -2.33 4.04
C ASN A 104 -38.23 -3.50 4.83
N VAL A 105 -36.98 -3.86 4.52
CA VAL A 105 -36.23 -4.94 5.15
C VAL A 105 -35.17 -4.32 6.05
N PHE A 106 -35.13 -4.78 7.30
CA PHE A 106 -34.13 -4.39 8.29
C PHE A 106 -33.03 -5.44 8.34
N TYR A 107 -31.78 -5.00 8.50
CA TYR A 107 -30.62 -5.86 8.63
C TYR A 107 -29.70 -5.34 9.74
N ALA A 108 -29.01 -6.26 10.40
CA ALA A 108 -28.01 -5.96 11.41
C ALA A 108 -26.93 -7.05 11.36
N TRP A 109 -25.68 -6.65 11.40
CA TRP A 109 -24.52 -7.55 11.28
C TRP A 109 -23.47 -7.20 12.33
N GLU A 110 -22.90 -8.25 12.91
CA GLU A 110 -21.69 -8.21 13.72
C GLU A 110 -20.55 -8.86 12.91
N VAL A 111 -19.41 -8.19 12.87
CA VAL A 111 -18.26 -8.57 12.04
C VAL A 111 -17.01 -8.58 12.92
N ASP A 112 -16.50 -9.77 13.18
CA ASP A 112 -15.19 -9.95 13.81
C ASP A 112 -14.11 -9.95 12.73
N TYR A 113 -13.10 -9.09 12.88
CA TYR A 113 -11.98 -9.00 11.95
C TYR A 113 -10.66 -8.73 12.67
N GLU A 114 -9.57 -9.20 12.07
CA GLU A 114 -8.21 -8.97 12.54
C GLU A 114 -7.50 -7.98 11.62
N ILE A 115 -6.83 -7.00 12.21
CA ILE A 115 -5.88 -6.13 11.52
C ILE A 115 -4.48 -6.59 11.90
N TRP A 116 -3.64 -6.86 10.91
CA TRP A 116 -2.23 -7.18 11.12
C TRP A 116 -1.31 -6.26 10.32
N GLN A 117 -0.06 -6.17 10.77
CA GLN A 117 1.00 -5.42 10.09
C GLN A 117 2.00 -6.39 9.48
N THR A 118 2.48 -6.09 8.28
CA THR A 118 3.56 -6.87 7.66
C THR A 118 4.88 -6.45 8.31
N THR A 119 5.60 -7.42 8.86
CA THR A 119 6.90 -7.19 9.49
C THR A 119 7.94 -6.71 8.47
N GLY A 120 8.85 -5.84 8.89
CA GLY A 120 10.04 -5.53 8.11
C GLY A 120 11.04 -6.69 8.10
N GLU A 121 12.01 -6.61 7.18
CA GLU A 121 13.09 -7.58 7.09
C GLU A 121 14.13 -7.33 8.20
N PRO A 122 14.75 -8.39 8.74
CA PRO A 122 15.90 -8.24 9.61
C PRO A 122 17.11 -7.72 8.83
N GLY A 123 17.90 -6.85 9.44
CA GLY A 123 19.20 -6.46 8.90
C GLY A 123 20.27 -7.49 9.13
N GLY A 124 21.34 -7.38 8.33
CA GLY A 124 22.56 -8.14 8.47
C GLY A 124 23.78 -7.24 8.76
N MET A 125 24.93 -7.87 9.01
CA MET A 125 26.18 -7.17 9.31
C MET A 125 26.60 -6.14 8.25
N TYR A 126 26.14 -6.30 7.01
CA TYR A 126 26.51 -5.48 5.86
C TYR A 126 25.30 -4.87 5.11
N TYR A 127 24.09 -5.01 5.63
CA TYR A 127 22.89 -4.45 5.00
C TYR A 127 21.80 -4.15 6.04
N ASN A 128 21.03 -3.08 5.85
CA ASN A 128 19.86 -2.80 6.67
C ASN A 128 18.66 -3.56 6.11
N GLY A 129 17.79 -4.05 6.98
CA GLY A 129 16.55 -4.70 6.56
C GLY A 129 15.55 -3.69 5.98
N ALA A 130 14.78 -4.09 4.97
CA ALA A 130 13.73 -3.26 4.38
C ALA A 130 12.51 -3.15 5.31
N ASN A 131 11.85 -1.98 5.33
CA ASN A 131 10.58 -1.84 6.03
C ASN A 131 9.50 -2.76 5.42
N GLY A 132 8.58 -3.23 6.25
CA GLY A 132 7.44 -4.00 5.81
C GLY A 132 6.50 -3.15 4.94
N PRO A 133 5.84 -3.74 3.93
CA PRO A 133 4.85 -3.02 3.14
C PRO A 133 3.64 -2.62 3.99
N ASN A 134 3.00 -1.51 3.63
CA ASN A 134 1.74 -1.10 4.26
C ASN A 134 0.60 -2.05 3.88
N ASN A 135 -0.29 -2.33 4.83
CA ASN A 135 -1.48 -3.14 4.63
C ASN A 135 -2.73 -2.25 4.53
N TYR A 136 -3.63 -2.59 3.61
CA TYR A 136 -4.86 -1.83 3.36
C TYR A 136 -6.06 -2.76 3.43
N PHE A 137 -6.80 -2.69 4.51
CA PHE A 137 -8.00 -3.48 4.76
C PHE A 137 -9.24 -2.67 4.39
N SER A 138 -10.24 -3.34 3.84
CA SER A 138 -11.54 -2.74 3.57
C SER A 138 -12.66 -3.69 3.98
N VAL A 139 -13.61 -3.18 4.76
CA VAL A 139 -14.83 -3.90 5.13
C VAL A 139 -15.98 -3.28 4.34
N GLU A 140 -16.58 -4.07 3.45
CA GLU A 140 -17.79 -3.72 2.71
C GLU A 140 -19.03 -4.17 3.50
N CYS A 141 -19.86 -3.20 3.87
CA CYS A 141 -21.13 -3.41 4.56
C CYS A 141 -22.24 -3.60 3.51
N SER A 142 -22.96 -4.72 3.55
CA SER A 142 -24.11 -4.96 2.68
C SER A 142 -25.28 -5.52 3.50
N PRO A 143 -26.53 -5.24 3.11
CA PRO A 143 -27.70 -5.88 3.71
C PRO A 143 -27.65 -7.41 3.68
N TYR A 144 -26.94 -7.97 2.71
CA TYR A 144 -26.82 -9.42 2.49
C TYR A 144 -25.65 -10.07 3.25
N GLY A 145 -24.88 -9.29 4.00
CA GLY A 145 -23.73 -9.76 4.78
C GLY A 145 -22.47 -8.95 4.54
N PRO A 146 -21.51 -8.99 5.47
CA PRO A 146 -20.25 -8.28 5.33
C PRO A 146 -19.32 -8.97 4.33
N TRP A 147 -18.59 -8.17 3.56
CA TRP A 147 -17.47 -8.63 2.74
C TRP A 147 -16.18 -7.95 3.21
N VAL A 148 -15.07 -8.69 3.28
CA VAL A 148 -13.78 -8.15 3.72
C VAL A 148 -12.77 -8.33 2.59
N TYR A 149 -12.16 -7.22 2.18
CA TYR A 149 -11.12 -7.16 1.15
C TYR A 149 -9.81 -6.70 1.79
N GLY A 150 -8.71 -7.36 1.44
CA GLY A 150 -7.37 -6.97 1.89
C GLY A 150 -6.30 -7.51 0.95
N PRO A 151 -5.06 -6.97 0.98
CA PRO A 151 -3.92 -7.57 0.29
C PRO A 151 -3.81 -9.01 0.78
N GLY A 152 -4.06 -9.94 -0.13
CA GLY A 152 -4.61 -11.26 0.15
C GLY A 152 -4.03 -11.96 1.37
N TYR A 153 -4.91 -12.29 2.33
CA TYR A 153 -4.94 -13.56 3.07
C TYR A 153 -6.38 -13.80 3.58
N LYS A 154 -7.34 -13.87 2.65
CA LYS A 154 -8.37 -14.92 2.67
C LYS A 154 -7.99 -15.94 1.59
N THR A 155 -6.74 -16.37 1.58
CA THR A 155 -6.37 -17.59 0.86
C THR A 155 -6.43 -18.71 1.88
N ALA A 156 -7.15 -19.77 1.55
CA ALA A 156 -7.15 -21.06 2.24
C ALA A 156 -5.77 -21.75 2.30
N GLU A 157 -4.68 -21.00 2.19
CA GLU A 157 -3.31 -21.47 2.38
C GLU A 157 -2.85 -21.00 3.76
N LEU A 158 -3.03 -21.91 4.72
CA LEU A 158 -2.48 -21.79 6.05
C LEU A 158 -0.94 -21.69 5.99
N PRO A 159 -0.31 -20.99 6.94
CA PRO A 159 1.14 -21.01 7.09
C PRO A 159 1.66 -22.45 7.24
N ASP A 160 2.85 -22.74 6.72
CA ASP A 160 3.50 -24.05 6.88
C ASP A 160 3.50 -24.48 8.36
N GLY A 161 2.76 -25.56 8.66
CA GLY A 161 2.63 -26.12 10.02
C GLY A 161 1.24 -26.01 10.65
N PHE A 162 0.25 -25.40 9.99
CA PHE A 162 -1.15 -25.37 10.45
C PHE A 162 -2.04 -26.20 9.53
N GLU A 163 -2.93 -27.02 10.10
CA GLU A 163 -3.90 -27.85 9.36
C GLU A 163 -5.31 -27.24 9.47
N LEU A 164 -5.99 -27.08 8.33
CA LEU A 164 -7.37 -26.60 8.27
C LEU A 164 -8.30 -27.72 8.72
N LYS A 165 -9.02 -27.53 9.84
CA LYS A 165 -9.96 -28.54 10.34
C LYS A 165 -11.34 -28.41 9.70
N GLU A 166 -11.81 -27.19 9.44
CA GLU A 166 -13.14 -26.95 8.86
C GLU A 166 -13.22 -25.56 8.19
N GLU A 167 -13.82 -25.53 7.00
CA GLU A 167 -14.15 -24.31 6.25
C GLU A 167 -15.64 -24.38 5.88
N SER A 168 -16.42 -23.41 6.35
CA SER A 168 -17.79 -23.19 5.90
C SER A 168 -18.01 -21.71 5.58
N ASP A 169 -19.07 -21.41 4.81
CA ASP A 169 -19.45 -20.05 4.42
C ASP A 169 -19.68 -19.12 5.64
N GLU A 170 -19.87 -19.70 6.83
CA GLU A 170 -20.14 -18.97 8.07
C GLU A 170 -18.95 -18.96 9.04
N LYS A 171 -17.94 -19.82 8.89
CA LYS A 171 -16.83 -19.91 9.86
C LYS A 171 -15.56 -20.59 9.33
N ILE A 172 -14.40 -20.07 9.75
CA ILE A 172 -13.10 -20.73 9.60
C ILE A 172 -12.61 -21.13 10.99
N ILE A 173 -12.27 -22.42 11.17
CA ILE A 173 -11.66 -22.95 12.41
C ILE A 173 -10.28 -23.50 12.08
N ILE A 174 -9.26 -22.93 12.72
CA ILE A 174 -7.85 -23.34 12.65
C ILE A 174 -7.53 -24.29 13.81
#